data_AF-A0A0U2RKI8-F1
#
_entry.id   AF-A0A0U2RKI8-F1
#
_cell.length_a   1.000
_cell.length_b   1.000
_cell.length_c   1.000
_cell.angle_alpha   90.00
_cell.angle_beta   90.00
_cell.angle_gamma   90.00
#
_symmetry.space_group_name_H-M   'P 1'
#
loop_
_entity.id
_entity.type
_entity.pdbx_description
1 polymer ?
#
loop_
_entity_poly.entity_id
_entity_poly.type
_entity_poly.pdbx_seq_one_letter_code
_entity_poly.pdbx_strand_id
1 'polypeptide(L)' 'MKIENFFKTKPASSYTFLTSGGTYNIKLNKEEACVALKIHDYGVDAITDKERIILHSLIGKLKEKIWP' A
#
# COMPACT_ATOMS: atom_id res chain seq x y z
N MET A 1 10.40 30.04 -15.02
CA MET A 1 11.16 28.82 -14.73
C MET A 1 10.16 27.74 -14.33
N LYS A 2 9.90 26.76 -15.21
CA LYS A 2 8.94 25.69 -14.96
C LYS A 2 9.61 24.64 -14.07
N ILE A 3 9.14 24.51 -12.83
CA ILE A 3 9.56 23.43 -11.92
C ILE A 3 8.78 22.18 -12.35
N GLU A 4 9.13 21.62 -13.50
CA GLU A 4 8.54 20.37 -13.99
C GLU A 4 9.40 19.19 -13.50
N ASN A 5 8.77 18.26 -12.77
CA ASN A 5 9.21 16.89 -12.42
C ASN A 5 10.18 16.66 -11.24
N PHE A 6 9.76 16.88 -10.00
CA PHE A 6 10.50 16.40 -8.81
C PHE A 6 9.94 15.16 -8.10
N PHE A 7 8.80 14.60 -8.53
CA PHE A 7 8.26 13.36 -7.97
C PHE A 7 7.72 12.43 -9.05
N LYS A 8 8.59 11.93 -9.93
CA LYS A 8 8.24 10.70 -10.66
C LYS A 8 8.25 9.58 -9.63
N THR A 9 7.07 9.22 -9.14
CA THR A 9 6.88 7.97 -8.41
C THR A 9 7.50 6.85 -9.24
N LYS A 10 8.34 6.03 -8.61
CA LYS A 10 8.95 4.92 -9.35
C LYS A 10 7.83 3.98 -9.80
N PRO A 11 7.91 3.43 -11.03
CA PRO A 11 6.91 2.48 -11.49
C PRO A 11 6.86 1.26 -10.56
N ALA A 12 5.72 0.57 -10.49
CA ALA A 12 5.58 -0.64 -9.67
C ALA A 12 6.66 -1.71 -9.98
N SER A 13 7.14 -1.76 -11.22
CA SER A 13 8.25 -2.63 -11.63
C SER A 13 9.55 -2.39 -10.87
N SER A 14 9.76 -1.24 -10.23
CA SER A 14 10.91 -0.99 -9.36
C SER A 14 10.77 -1.65 -7.99
N TYR A 15 9.71 -2.40 -7.72
CA TYR A 15 9.55 -3.15 -6.47
C TYR A 15 9.80 -4.65 -6.65
N THR A 16 10.03 -5.12 -7.88
CA THR A 16 10.26 -6.54 -8.18
C THR A 16 11.50 -7.10 -7.47
N PHE A 17 12.52 -6.27 -7.24
CA PHE A 17 13.71 -6.66 -6.47
C PHE A 17 13.52 -6.58 -4.94
N LEU A 18 12.41 -5.99 -4.48
CA LEU A 18 12.07 -5.84 -3.07
C LEU A 18 11.12 -6.94 -2.58
N THR A 19 10.55 -7.72 -3.49
CA THR A 19 9.60 -8.79 -3.16
C THR A 19 10.04 -10.09 -3.81
N SER A 20 10.24 -11.14 -3.02
CA SER A 20 10.71 -12.45 -3.51
C SER A 20 9.66 -13.23 -4.35
N GLY A 21 8.45 -12.68 -4.51
CA GLY A 21 7.32 -13.36 -5.13
C GLY A 21 6.80 -14.55 -4.29
N GLY A 22 5.73 -15.21 -4.74
CA GLY A 22 5.16 -16.38 -4.06
C GLY A 22 3.82 -16.12 -3.37
N THR A 23 3.37 -17.09 -2.57
CA THR A 23 2.07 -17.03 -1.87
C THR A 23 2.28 -16.66 -0.41
N TYR A 24 1.59 -15.61 0.05
CA TYR A 24 1.67 -15.12 1.42
C TYR A 24 0.28 -14.96 2.01
N ASN A 25 0.13 -15.34 3.28
CA ASN A 25 -1.11 -15.17 4.04
C ASN A 25 -0.90 -14.14 5.15
N ILE A 26 -1.81 -13.18 5.25
CA ILE A 26 -1.88 -12.20 6.35
C ILE A 26 -3.26 -12.22 6.98
N LYS A 27 -3.33 -11.88 8.27
CA LYS A 27 -4.60 -11.72 8.99
C LYS A 27 -4.94 -10.23 9.09
N LEU A 28 -6.11 -9.88 8.57
CA LEU A 28 -6.67 -8.55 8.69
C LEU A 28 -7.70 -8.51 9.82
N ASN A 29 -7.70 -7.43 10.59
CA ASN A 29 -8.85 -7.10 11.42
C ASN A 29 -9.98 -6.48 10.56
N LYS A 30 -11.14 -6.24 11.16
CA LYS A 30 -12.31 -5.70 10.46
C LYS A 30 -12.02 -4.35 9.80
N GLU A 31 -11.31 -3.45 10.48
CA GLU A 31 -11.03 -2.10 9.99
C GLU A 31 -10.07 -2.13 8.80
N GLU A 32 -9.02 -2.94 8.87
CA GLU A 32 -8.07 -3.14 7.77
C GLU A 32 -8.77 -3.71 6.53
N ALA A 33 -9.68 -4.68 6.71
CA ALA A 33 -10.46 -5.23 5.61
C ALA A 33 -11.39 -4.16 4.98
N CYS A 34 -12.08 -3.36 5.80
CA CYS A 34 -12.92 -2.27 5.31
C CYS A 34 -12.12 -1.23 4.53
N VAL A 35 -10.94 -0.83 5.01
CA VAL A 35 -10.07 0.15 4.33
C VAL A 35 -9.57 -0.42 3.01
N ALA A 36 -9.17 -1.69 2.96
CA ALA A 36 -8.75 -2.34 1.71
C ALA A 36 -9.86 -2.32 0.65
N LEU A 37 -11.10 -2.66 1.03
CA LEU A 37 -12.26 -2.62 0.14
C LEU A 37 -12.59 -1.20 -0.30
N LYS A 38 -12.58 -0.23 0.61
CA LYS A 38 -12.85 1.18 0.28
C LYS A 38 -11.83 1.74 -0.71
N ILE A 39 -10.54 1.42 -0.55
CA ILE A 39 -9.48 1.84 -1.49
C ILE A 39 -9.68 1.19 -2.86
N HIS A 40 -10.09 -0.08 -2.91
CA HIS A 40 -10.44 -0.74 -4.16
C HIS A 40 -11.60 -0.02 -4.88
N ASP A 41 -12.64 0.35 -4.15
CA ASP A 41 -13.87 0.90 -4.73
C ASP A 41 -13.76 2.40 -5.10
N TYR A 42 -13.05 3.19 -4.29
CA TYR A 42 -13.04 4.66 -4.39
C TYR A 42 -11.63 5.26 -4.57
N GLY A 43 -10.59 4.44 -4.55
CA GLY A 43 -9.19 4.89 -4.64
C GLY A 43 -8.60 5.36 -3.31
N VAL A 44 -7.27 5.50 -3.30
CA VAL A 44 -6.50 5.88 -2.09
C VAL A 44 -6.78 7.32 -1.64
N ASP A 45 -7.24 8.19 -2.53
CA ASP A 45 -7.53 9.59 -2.21
C ASP A 45 -8.86 9.74 -1.42
N ALA A 46 -9.69 8.69 -1.39
CA ALA A 46 -10.98 8.69 -0.70
C ALA A 46 -10.90 8.35 0.81
N ILE A 47 -9.69 8.09 1.33
CA ILE A 47 -9.49 7.71 2.74
C ILE A 47 -9.13 8.93 3.61
N THR A 48 -9.66 8.95 4.82
CA THR A 48 -9.34 9.91 5.88
C THR A 48 -7.96 9.65 6.50
N ASP A 49 -7.44 10.60 7.29
CA ASP A 49 -6.17 10.44 7.99
C ASP A 49 -6.16 9.25 8.97
N LYS A 50 -7.29 8.95 9.60
CA LYS A 50 -7.44 7.77 10.46
C LYS A 50 -7.33 6.48 9.65
N GLU A 51 -8.03 6.42 8.51
CA GLU A 51 -7.97 5.27 7.61
C GLU A 51 -6.58 5.11 6.97
N ARG A 52 -5.83 6.21 6.79
CA ARG A 52 -4.43 6.17 6.34
C ARG A 52 -3.52 5.48 7.34
N ILE A 53 -3.72 5.69 8.64
CA ILE A 53 -2.98 4.96 9.69
C ILE A 53 -3.28 3.46 9.61
N ILE A 54 -4.56 3.09 9.40
CA ILE A 54 -4.98 1.69 9.24
C ILE A 54 -4.35 1.08 7.98
N LEU A 55 -4.31 1.83 6.86
CA LEU A 55 -3.61 1.41 5.64
C LEU A 55 -2.13 1.15 5.93
N HIS A 56 -1.44 2.02 6.69
CA HIS A 56 -0.04 1.79 7.06
C HIS A 56 0.15 0.52 7.88
N SER A 57 -0.77 0.20 8.81
CA SER A 57 -0.78 -1.08 9.54
C SER A 57 -0.88 -2.28 8.59
N LEU A 58 -1.85 -2.24 7.67
CA LEU A 58 -2.05 -3.29 6.66
C LEU A 58 -0.80 -3.49 5.80
N ILE A 59 -0.22 -2.41 5.28
CA ILE A 59 1.00 -2.46 4.45
C ILE A 59 2.20 -2.97 5.28
N GLY A 60 2.28 -2.61 6.57
CA GLY A 60 3.29 -3.15 7.49
C GLY A 60 3.25 -4.67 7.56
N LYS A 61 2.06 -5.25 7.78
CA LYS A 61 1.86 -6.71 7.82
C LYS A 61 2.25 -7.40 6.51
N LEU A 62 1.97 -6.77 5.36
CA LEU A 62 2.41 -7.29 4.07
C LEU A 62 3.93 -7.27 3.97
N LYS A 63 4.57 -6.14 4.30
CA LYS A 63 6.03 -5.99 4.24
C LYS A 63 6.76 -7.00 5.11
N GLU A 64 6.28 -7.27 6.32
CA GLU A 64 6.83 -8.32 7.20
C GLU A 64 6.85 -9.71 6.57
N LYS A 65 5.98 -9.97 5.58
CA LYS A 65 5.92 -11.27 4.87
C LYS A 65 6.70 -11.28 3.56
N ILE A 66 6.64 -10.19 2.81
CA ILE A 66 7.11 -10.16 1.41
C ILE A 66 8.48 -9.51 1.24
N TRP A 67 8.90 -8.70 2.20
CA TRP A 67 10.16 -7.96 2.13
C TRP A 67 11.28 -8.80 2.78
N PRO A 68 12.43 -9.01 2.11
CA PRO A 68 13.55 -9.80 2.64
C PRO A 68 14.25 -9.15 3.84
#